data_AF-A0A529N8B4-F1
#
_entry.id   AF-A0A529N8B4-F1
#
_cell.length_a   1.000
_cell.length_b   1.000
_cell.length_c   1.000
_cell.angle_alpha   90.00
_cell.angle_beta   90.00
_cell.angle_gamma   90.00
#
_symmetry.space_group_name_H-M   'P 1'
#
loop_
_entity.id
_entity.type
_entity.pdbx_description
1 polymer ?
#
loop_
_entity_poly.entity_id
_entity_poly.type
_entity_poly.pdbx_seq_one_letter_code
_entity_poly.pdbx_strand_id
1 'polypeptide(L)'
;LNYRVIGGPRFYERMEIRDALAFFRVVANSGDDLAFERIVNVPKRGLGEATIRQIHDTARALRIPMLEAAGNLAESDELKPKPRAALREVAANFERWQKALETTPHTELAETILEESGYTDMWKNDRSAEAPGRLENLKELVRSMEEYE
;
A
#
# COMPACT_ATOMS: atom_id res chain seq x y z
N LEU A 1 -28.42 -12.86 21.59
CA LEU A 1 -27.14 -13.47 21.18
C LEU A 1 -26.79 -12.93 19.80
N ASN A 2 -25.95 -11.89 19.71
CA ASN A 2 -25.47 -11.36 18.43
C ASN A 2 -24.25 -12.16 17.99
N TYR A 3 -24.46 -13.23 17.22
CA TYR A 3 -23.35 -13.91 16.58
C TYR A 3 -23.03 -13.15 15.29
N ARG A 4 -21.95 -12.36 15.30
CA ARG A 4 -21.40 -11.73 14.10
C ARG A 4 -20.61 -12.84 13.39
N VAL A 5 -21.03 -13.24 12.20
CA VAL A 5 -20.24 -14.14 11.35
C VAL A 5 -19.02 -13.34 10.90
N ILE A 6 -17.89 -13.60 11.54
CA ILE A 6 -16.60 -12.95 11.33
C ILE A 6 -15.73 -13.94 10.56
N GLY A 7 -15.06 -13.52 9.49
CA GLY A 7 -14.16 -14.38 8.71
C GLY A 7 -14.75 -15.14 7.50
N GLY A 8 -15.89 -14.73 6.95
CA GLY A 8 -16.38 -15.26 5.66
C GLY A 8 -15.58 -14.72 4.45
N PRO A 9 -15.70 -15.31 3.24
CA PRO A 9 -15.00 -14.86 2.02
C PRO A 9 -15.13 -13.35 1.73
N ARG A 10 -16.24 -12.74 2.17
CA ARG A 10 -16.52 -11.30 2.06
C ARG A 10 -15.57 -10.40 2.87
N PHE A 11 -14.81 -10.92 3.83
CA PHE A 11 -13.83 -10.12 4.58
C PHE A 11 -12.72 -9.62 3.66
N TYR A 12 -12.15 -10.51 2.84
CA TYR A 12 -11.09 -10.19 1.89
C TYR A 12 -11.54 -9.37 0.68
N GLU A 13 -12.86 -9.24 0.46
CA GLU A 13 -13.44 -8.41 -0.60
C GLU A 13 -13.53 -6.93 -0.23
N ARG A 14 -13.45 -6.61 1.07
CA ARG A 14 -13.56 -5.23 1.56
C ARG A 14 -12.44 -4.38 0.99
N MET A 15 -12.75 -3.13 0.69
CA MET A 15 -11.83 -2.22 0.01
C MET A 15 -10.54 -2.04 0.80
N GLU A 16 -10.69 -1.81 2.11
CA GLU A 16 -9.58 -1.58 3.02
C GLU A 16 -8.68 -2.80 3.21
N ILE A 17 -9.27 -3.99 3.19
CA ILE A 17 -8.53 -5.24 3.26
C ILE A 17 -7.77 -5.47 1.96
N ARG A 18 -8.40 -5.21 0.81
CA ARG A 18 -7.71 -5.32 -0.50
C ARG A 18 -6.57 -4.33 -0.66
N ASP A 19 -6.70 -3.12 -0.12
CA ASP A 19 -5.63 -2.12 -0.12
C ASP A 19 -4.47 -2.54 0.79
N ALA A 20 -4.78 -2.97 2.03
CA ALA A 20 -3.77 -3.48 2.96
C ALA A 20 -3.00 -4.67 2.37
N LEU A 21 -3.72 -5.65 1.80
CA LEU A 21 -3.09 -6.78 1.12
C LEU A 21 -2.25 -6.34 -0.08
N ALA A 22 -2.67 -5.33 -0.83
CA ALA A 22 -1.87 -4.82 -1.94
C ALA A 22 -0.54 -4.21 -1.46
N PHE A 23 -0.52 -3.48 -0.35
CA PHE A 23 0.74 -3.05 0.27
C PHE A 23 1.64 -4.24 0.60
N PHE A 24 1.10 -5.25 1.28
CA PHE A 24 1.88 -6.43 1.68
C PHE A 24 2.39 -7.22 0.48
N ARG A 25 1.59 -7.36 -0.58
CA ARG A 25 2.01 -8.03 -1.82
C ARG A 25 3.15 -7.29 -2.53
N VAL A 26 3.13 -5.96 -2.59
CA VAL A 26 4.24 -5.19 -3.19
C VAL A 26 5.52 -5.30 -2.37
N VAL A 27 5.40 -5.35 -1.03
CA VAL A 27 6.54 -5.58 -0.15
C VAL A 27 7.10 -6.98 -0.36
N ALA A 28 6.27 -8.03 -0.39
CA ALA A 28 6.71 -9.40 -0.61
C ALA A 28 7.19 -9.67 -2.05
N ASN A 29 6.63 -8.96 -3.03
CA ASN A 29 6.95 -9.09 -4.45
C ASN A 29 6.88 -7.72 -5.15
N SER A 30 8.05 -7.10 -5.37
CA SER A 30 8.17 -5.82 -6.06
C SER A 30 7.67 -5.82 -7.52
N GLY A 31 7.47 -7.01 -8.11
CA GLY A 31 6.93 -7.20 -9.46
C GLY A 31 5.40 -7.19 -9.57
N ASP A 32 4.65 -7.03 -8.47
CA ASP A 32 3.19 -6.97 -8.51
C ASP A 32 2.69 -5.57 -8.89
N ASP A 33 2.72 -5.29 -10.20
CA ASP A 33 2.28 -4.01 -10.78
C ASP A 33 0.81 -3.70 -10.48
N LEU A 34 -0.06 -4.71 -10.47
CA LEU A 34 -1.49 -4.53 -10.19
C LEU A 34 -1.74 -4.13 -8.74
N ALA A 35 -0.98 -4.71 -7.80
CA ALA A 35 -1.01 -4.27 -6.41
C ALA A 35 -0.48 -2.84 -6.28
N PHE A 36 0.66 -2.53 -6.89
CA PHE A 36 1.27 -1.22 -6.81
C PHE A 36 0.37 -0.12 -7.37
N GLU A 37 -0.20 -0.31 -8.57
CA GLU A 37 -1.12 0.64 -9.19
C GLU A 37 -2.33 0.95 -8.28
N ARG A 38 -2.84 -0.06 -7.57
CA ARG A 38 -3.96 0.10 -6.64
C ARG A 38 -3.63 1.05 -5.49
N ILE A 39 -2.42 0.97 -4.92
CA ILE A 39 -2.07 1.67 -3.67
C ILE A 39 -1.16 2.88 -3.84
N VAL A 40 -0.59 3.10 -5.03
CA VAL A 40 0.44 4.14 -5.25
C VAL A 40 -0.06 5.53 -4.85
N ASN A 41 -1.35 5.80 -5.05
CA ASN A 41 -2.00 7.07 -4.69
C ASN A 41 -3.09 6.89 -3.60
N VAL A 42 -2.96 5.85 -2.77
CA VAL A 42 -3.79 5.61 -1.59
C VAL A 42 -2.90 5.49 -0.35
N PRO A 43 -2.97 6.42 0.62
CA PRO A 43 -3.71 7.69 0.62
C PRO A 43 -3.31 8.64 -0.52
N LYS A 44 -4.10 9.70 -0.74
CA LYS A 44 -3.85 10.67 -1.81
C LYS A 44 -2.50 11.37 -1.62
N ARG A 45 -1.56 11.11 -2.54
CA ARG A 45 -0.21 11.69 -2.57
C ARG A 45 -0.03 12.79 -3.63
N GLY A 46 -1.11 13.15 -4.31
CA GLY A 46 -1.07 14.14 -5.41
C GLY A 46 -0.49 13.57 -6.71
N LEU A 47 -0.48 12.24 -6.84
CA LEU A 47 -0.15 11.55 -8.08
C LEU A 47 -1.41 11.56 -8.97
N GLY A 48 -1.37 12.31 -10.07
CA GLY A 48 -2.47 12.35 -11.03
C GLY A 48 -2.42 11.22 -12.04
N GLU A 49 -3.50 11.04 -12.79
CA GLU A 49 -3.60 10.06 -13.90
C GLU A 49 -2.42 10.14 -14.88
N ALA A 50 -1.96 11.35 -15.20
CA ALA A 50 -0.82 11.55 -16.09
C ALA A 50 0.49 10.99 -15.51
N THR A 51 0.71 11.14 -14.20
CA THR A 51 1.89 10.60 -13.53
C THR A 51 1.83 9.08 -13.46
N ILE A 52 0.67 8.50 -13.13
CA ILE A 52 0.47 7.05 -13.10
C ILE A 52 0.71 6.45 -14.48
N ARG A 53 0.18 7.09 -15.54
CA ARG A 53 0.43 6.68 -16.92
C ARG A 53 1.91 6.73 -17.29
N GLN A 54 2.62 7.79 -16.89
CA GLN A 54 4.06 7.90 -17.15
C GLN A 54 4.87 6.80 -16.44
N ILE A 55 4.50 6.41 -15.22
CA ILE A 55 5.11 5.26 -14.54
C ILE A 55 4.89 3.99 -15.36
N HIS A 56 3.67 3.75 -15.83
CA HIS A 56 3.34 2.58 -16.63
C HIS A 56 4.11 2.56 -17.98
N ASP A 57 4.18 3.69 -18.67
CA ASP A 57 4.92 3.83 -19.93
C ASP A 57 6.42 3.59 -19.73
N THR A 58 6.98 4.11 -18.64
CA THR A 58 8.40 3.93 -18.26
C THR A 58 8.70 2.47 -17.92
N ALA A 59 7.86 1.84 -17.09
CA ALA A 59 7.95 0.43 -16.73
C ALA A 59 7.95 -0.45 -17.98
N ARG A 60 7.05 -0.19 -18.93
CA ARG A 60 6.96 -0.93 -20.20
C ARG A 60 8.16 -0.69 -21.11
N ALA A 61 8.63 0.55 -21.22
CA ALA A 61 9.77 0.91 -22.08
C ALA A 61 11.07 0.25 -21.60
N LEU A 62 11.29 0.25 -20.28
CA LEU A 62 12.49 -0.33 -19.65
C LEU A 62 12.36 -1.83 -19.34
N ARG A 63 11.13 -2.38 -19.41
CA ARG A 63 10.79 -3.75 -19.02
C ARG A 63 11.14 -4.07 -17.56
N ILE A 64 10.81 -3.13 -16.68
CA ILE A 64 11.01 -3.24 -15.23
C ILE A 64 9.66 -3.10 -14.51
N PRO A 65 9.53 -3.56 -13.25
CA PRO A 65 8.33 -3.35 -12.46
C PRO A 65 7.99 -1.87 -12.27
N MET A 66 6.69 -1.57 -12.05
CA MET A 66 6.21 -0.22 -11.84
C MET A 66 6.81 0.45 -10.61
N LEU A 67 7.10 -0.32 -9.54
CA LEU A 67 7.77 0.22 -8.35
C LEU A 67 9.18 0.72 -8.68
N GLU A 68 9.94 -0.04 -9.48
CA GLU A 68 11.28 0.34 -9.92
C GLU A 68 11.22 1.55 -10.88
N ALA A 69 10.27 1.55 -11.82
CA ALA A 69 10.04 2.68 -12.71
C ALA A 69 9.66 3.96 -11.94
N ALA A 70 8.86 3.85 -10.87
CA ALA A 70 8.54 4.96 -10.00
C ALA A 70 9.78 5.53 -9.29
N GLY A 71 10.68 4.67 -8.83
CA GLY A 71 11.98 5.07 -8.27
C GLY A 71 12.85 5.80 -9.30
N ASN A 72 12.97 5.25 -10.52
CA ASN A 72 13.73 5.89 -11.60
C ASN A 72 13.16 7.27 -11.98
N LEU A 73 11.84 7.39 -12.10
CA LEU A 73 11.18 8.66 -12.38
C LEU A 73 11.34 9.66 -11.23
N ALA A 74 11.39 9.18 -9.98
CA ALA A 74 11.62 10.02 -8.81
C ALA A 74 13.00 10.71 -8.82
N GLU A 75 14.01 10.07 -9.43
CA GLU A 75 15.35 10.62 -9.60
C GLU A 75 15.56 11.36 -10.92
N SER A 76 14.57 11.36 -11.81
CA SER A 76 14.60 12.09 -13.08
C SER A 76 14.09 13.54 -12.97
N ASP A 77 14.28 14.31 -14.04
CA ASP A 77 13.66 15.64 -14.22
C ASP A 77 12.37 15.59 -15.07
N GLU A 78 11.82 14.40 -15.33
CA GLU A 78 10.64 14.24 -16.18
C GLU A 78 9.31 14.56 -15.47
N LEU A 79 9.33 14.59 -14.13
CA LEU A 79 8.16 14.87 -13.30
C LEU A 79 8.23 16.24 -12.65
N LYS A 80 7.05 16.85 -12.45
CA LYS A 80 6.93 18.06 -11.63
C LYS A 80 7.43 17.78 -10.19
N PRO A 81 7.91 18.81 -9.46
CA PRO A 81 8.51 18.62 -8.14
C PRO A 81 7.64 17.86 -7.12
N LYS A 82 6.32 18.14 -7.09
CA LYS A 82 5.41 17.52 -6.11
C LYS A 82 5.18 16.01 -6.36
N PRO A 83 4.76 15.56 -7.56
CA PRO A 83 4.68 14.12 -7.86
C PRO A 83 6.02 13.40 -7.71
N ARG A 84 7.12 14.05 -8.10
CA ARG A 84 8.47 13.49 -7.97
C ARG A 84 8.83 13.20 -6.51
N ALA A 85 8.62 14.16 -5.62
CA ALA A 85 8.86 13.98 -4.18
C ALA A 85 8.00 12.87 -3.59
N ALA A 86 6.71 12.80 -3.98
CA ALA A 86 5.81 11.75 -3.53
C ALA A 86 6.26 10.34 -3.99
N LEU A 87 6.72 10.19 -5.24
CA LEU A 87 7.25 8.91 -5.71
C LEU A 87 8.55 8.52 -5.00
N ARG A 88 9.42 9.49 -4.72
CA ARG A 88 10.65 9.25 -3.96
C ARG A 88 10.35 8.68 -2.58
N GLU A 89 9.40 9.28 -1.87
CA GLU A 89 8.96 8.81 -0.55
C GLU A 89 8.35 7.40 -0.63
N VAL A 90 7.46 7.15 -1.61
CA VAL A 90 6.86 5.83 -1.81
C VAL A 90 7.92 4.77 -2.10
N ALA A 91 8.84 5.02 -3.03
CA ALA A 91 9.90 4.08 -3.38
C ALA A 91 10.81 3.78 -2.18
N ALA A 92 11.22 4.81 -1.45
CA ALA A 92 12.05 4.66 -0.25
C ALA A 92 11.34 3.85 0.86
N ASN A 93 10.04 4.05 1.05
CA ASN A 93 9.27 3.29 2.02
C ASN A 93 9.20 1.81 1.66
N PHE A 94 8.87 1.48 0.40
CA PHE A 94 8.85 0.09 -0.05
C PHE A 94 10.21 -0.58 0.07
N GLU A 95 11.30 0.11 -0.28
CA GLU A 95 12.65 -0.41 -0.12
C GLU A 95 12.98 -0.72 1.36
N ARG A 96 12.60 0.18 2.28
CA ARG A 96 12.78 -0.06 3.73
C ARG A 96 11.96 -1.25 4.22
N TRP A 97 10.69 -1.34 3.84
CA TRP A 97 9.82 -2.44 4.26
C TRP A 97 10.27 -3.79 3.69
N GLN A 98 10.76 -3.80 2.45
CA GLN A 98 11.34 -4.99 1.82
C GLN A 98 12.55 -5.50 2.59
N LYS A 99 13.44 -4.60 3.03
CA LYS A 99 14.60 -4.95 3.86
C LYS A 99 14.20 -5.49 5.24
N ALA A 100 13.08 -5.00 5.78
CA ALA A 100 12.58 -5.44 7.09
C ALA A 100 11.94 -6.84 7.08
N LEU A 101 11.58 -7.40 5.91
CA LEU A 101 10.98 -8.74 5.80
C LEU A 101 11.83 -9.84 6.43
N GLU A 102 13.16 -9.70 6.40
CA GLU A 102 14.08 -10.72 6.92
C GLU A 102 14.29 -10.63 8.44
N THR A 103 14.01 -9.48 9.04
CA THR A 103 14.42 -9.17 10.42
C THR A 103 13.26 -8.82 11.35
N THR A 104 12.06 -8.62 10.81
CA THR A 104 10.91 -8.13 11.56
C THR A 104 9.77 -9.16 11.47
N PRO A 105 9.12 -9.51 12.59
CA PRO A 105 7.92 -10.33 12.58
C PRO A 105 6.86 -9.78 11.62
N HIS A 106 6.15 -10.65 10.90
CA HIS A 106 5.24 -10.22 9.84
C HIS A 106 4.08 -9.34 10.35
N THR A 107 3.67 -9.51 11.60
CA THR A 107 2.60 -8.73 12.26
C THR A 107 3.07 -7.32 12.55
N GLU A 108 4.25 -7.17 13.17
CA GLU A 108 4.88 -5.88 13.43
C GLU A 108 5.18 -5.13 12.12
N LEU A 109 5.66 -5.83 11.09
CA LEU A 109 5.88 -5.24 9.78
C LEU A 109 4.57 -4.81 9.11
N ALA A 110 3.50 -5.60 9.23
CA ALA A 110 2.18 -5.24 8.70
C ALA A 110 1.63 -3.96 9.35
N GLU A 111 1.73 -3.84 10.68
CA GLU A 111 1.36 -2.61 11.40
C GLU A 111 2.19 -1.42 10.93
N THR A 112 3.52 -1.58 10.88
CA THR A 112 4.46 -0.56 10.41
C THR A 112 4.10 -0.06 9.01
N ILE A 113 3.82 -0.97 8.07
CA ILE A 113 3.44 -0.61 6.69
C ILE A 113 2.14 0.21 6.68
N LEU A 114 1.11 -0.21 7.42
CA LEU A 114 -0.19 0.48 7.43
C LEU A 114 -0.10 1.87 8.09
N GLU A 115 0.76 2.04 9.08
CA GLU A 115 1.02 3.32 9.73
C GLU A 115 1.89 4.24 8.87
N GLU A 116 3.08 3.80 8.49
CA GLU A 116 4.05 4.63 7.73
C GLU A 116 3.57 4.96 6.30
N SER A 117 2.71 4.12 5.70
CA SER A 117 2.07 4.46 4.42
C SER A 117 1.05 5.61 4.55
N GLY A 118 0.64 5.94 5.78
CA GLY A 118 -0.45 6.86 6.10
C GLY A 118 -1.84 6.25 5.93
N TYR A 119 -1.95 4.96 5.61
CA TYR A 119 -3.24 4.31 5.31
C TYR A 119 -4.18 4.28 6.52
N THR A 120 -3.64 3.94 7.69
CA THR A 120 -4.37 3.99 8.95
C THR A 120 -4.83 5.41 9.28
N ASP A 121 -3.95 6.41 9.08
CA ASP A 121 -4.25 7.80 9.41
C ASP A 121 -5.27 8.42 8.45
N MET A 122 -5.29 7.99 7.18
CA MET A 122 -6.35 8.36 6.24
C MET A 122 -7.74 7.99 6.80
N TRP A 123 -7.89 6.76 7.30
CA TRP A 123 -9.16 6.32 7.90
C TRP A 123 -9.45 6.96 9.25
N LYS A 124 -8.44 7.24 10.09
CA LYS A 124 -8.65 7.98 11.35
C LYS A 124 -9.18 9.40 11.12
N ASN A 125 -8.75 10.05 10.03
CA ASN A 125 -9.15 11.41 9.69
C ASN A 125 -10.43 11.49 8.85
N ASP A 126 -10.94 10.35 8.38
CA ASP A 126 -12.18 10.28 7.61
C ASP A 126 -13.40 10.43 8.55
N ARG A 127 -14.32 11.33 8.20
CA ARG A 127 -15.52 11.65 8.99
C ARG A 127 -16.75 10.84 8.61
N SER A 128 -16.63 9.91 7.67
CA SER A 128 -17.71 9.03 7.25
C SER A 128 -18.08 8.04 8.36
N ALA A 129 -19.34 7.61 8.38
CA ALA A 129 -19.84 6.64 9.35
C ALA A 129 -19.16 5.26 9.25
N GLU A 130 -18.55 4.95 8.11
CA GLU A 130 -17.89 3.67 7.85
C GLU A 130 -16.45 3.63 8.36
N ALA A 131 -15.80 4.78 8.56
CA ALA A 131 -14.38 4.86 8.88
C ALA A 131 -13.97 4.10 10.15
N PRO A 132 -14.72 4.17 11.28
CA PRO A 132 -14.41 3.36 12.47
C PRO A 132 -14.46 1.85 12.19
N GLY A 133 -15.42 1.42 11.36
CA GLY A 133 -15.55 0.01 10.97
C GLY A 133 -14.40 -0.46 10.07
N ARG A 134 -13.89 0.40 9.18
CA ARG A 134 -12.70 0.08 8.35
C ARG A 134 -11.45 -0.08 9.21
N LEU A 135 -11.25 0.79 10.21
CA LEU A 135 -10.15 0.68 11.17
C LEU A 135 -10.25 -0.60 12.00
N GLU A 136 -11.45 -1.01 12.41
CA GLU A 136 -11.68 -2.29 13.11
C GLU A 136 -11.24 -3.47 12.23
N ASN A 137 -11.59 -3.45 10.94
CA ASN A 137 -11.23 -4.52 10.01
C ASN A 137 -9.72 -4.61 9.77
N LEU A 138 -9.01 -3.48 9.71
CA LEU A 138 -7.55 -3.46 9.57
C LEU A 138 -6.85 -4.05 10.80
N LYS A 139 -7.34 -3.76 12.00
CA LYS A 139 -6.84 -4.37 13.24
C LYS A 139 -7.11 -5.87 13.27
N GLU A 140 -8.29 -6.28 12.81
CA GLU A 140 -8.67 -7.68 12.71
C GLU A 140 -7.75 -8.44 11.72
N LEU A 141 -7.42 -7.81 10.58
CA LEU A 141 -6.50 -8.38 9.59
C LEU A 141 -5.13 -8.66 10.20
N VAL A 142 -4.52 -7.69 10.89
CA VAL A 142 -3.21 -7.87 11.54
C VAL A 142 -3.30 -8.96 12.60
N ARG A 143 -4.33 -8.94 13.45
CA ARG A 143 -4.53 -9.95 14.48
C ARG A 143 -4.69 -11.35 13.90
N SER A 144 -5.38 -11.50 12.76
CA SER A 144 -5.52 -12.81 12.10
C SER A 144 -4.20 -13.35 11.56
N MET A 145 -3.20 -12.49 11.34
CA MET A 145 -1.87 -12.92 10.92
C MET A 145 -1.04 -13.47 12.09
N GLU A 146 -1.31 -13.07 13.34
CA GLU A 146 -0.62 -13.62 14.54
C GLU A 146 -0.78 -15.15 14.65
N GLU A 147 -1.88 -15.71 14.13
CA GLU A 147 -2.13 -17.16 14.15
C GLU A 147 -1.20 -17.96 13.23
N TYR A 148 -0.42 -17.29 12.36
CA TYR A 148 0.41 -17.90 11.32
C TYR A 148 1.93 -17.65 11.49
N GLU A 149 2.37 -17.26 12.69
CA GLU A 149 3.81 -17.12 13.06
C GLU A 149 4.57 -18.46 13.06
#